data_AF-A0A9E3N684-F1
#
_entry.id   AF-A0A9E3N684-F1
#
_cell.length_a   1.000
_cell.length_b   1.000
_cell.length_c   1.000
_cell.angle_alpha   90.00
_cell.angle_beta   90.00
_cell.angle_gamma   90.00
#
_symmetry.space_group_name_H-M   'P 1'
#
loop_
_entity.id
_entity.type
_entity.pdbx_description
1 polymer ?
#
loop_
_entity_poly.entity_id
_entity_poly.type
_entity_poly.pdbx_seq_one_letter_code
_entity_poly.pdbx_strand_id
1 'polypeptide(L)'
;MNGRFIASAVLGTAMILTSALTGALTPTVKIAQAQSQFSLEAMIPQQFADWTVDASIVPLKADPERQSVLEKIYDQTLSRTYVNSRGERVMLSIAYGGDQSRALQLHLPEVCYVAQGFDMVKAGDSTLATRFGQVPVKRLVARQNQRNEPITYWIT
;
A
#
# COMPACT_ATOMS: atom_id res chain seq x y z
N MET A 1 29.63 -37.20 -40.11
CA MET A 1 29.26 -36.41 -38.91
C MET A 1 27.84 -36.83 -38.51
N ASN A 2 27.63 -37.31 -37.28
CA ASN A 2 26.37 -37.95 -36.87
C ASN A 2 25.22 -36.93 -36.84
N GLY A 3 24.17 -37.11 -37.65
CA GLY A 3 23.04 -36.17 -37.76
C GLY A 3 22.34 -35.88 -36.42
N ARG A 4 22.35 -36.86 -35.50
CA ARG A 4 21.86 -36.70 -34.12
C ARG A 4 22.71 -35.72 -33.30
N PHE A 5 24.02 -35.70 -33.52
CA PHE A 5 24.94 -34.79 -32.84
C PHE A 5 24.76 -33.35 -33.34
N ILE A 6 24.54 -33.18 -34.65
CA ILE A 6 24.24 -31.87 -35.25
C ILE A 6 22.90 -31.35 -34.70
N ALA A 7 21.87 -32.19 -34.64
CA ALA A 7 20.57 -31.81 -34.09
C ALA A 7 20.66 -31.37 -32.61
N SER A 8 21.40 -32.12 -31.78
CA SER A 8 21.63 -31.75 -30.38
C SER A 8 22.41 -30.43 -30.23
N ALA A 9 23.43 -30.20 -31.07
CA ALA A 9 24.20 -28.96 -31.05
C ALA A 9 23.33 -27.76 -31.42
N VAL A 10 22.52 -27.87 -32.48
CA VAL A 10 21.58 -26.82 -32.91
C VAL A 10 20.57 -26.50 -31.81
N LEU A 11 19.98 -27.53 -31.19
CA LEU A 11 19.04 -27.35 -30.07
C LEU A 11 19.71 -26.67 -28.87
N GLY A 12 20.90 -27.09 -28.48
CA GLY A 12 21.66 -26.48 -27.38
C GLY A 12 21.94 -24.99 -27.63
N THR A 13 22.39 -24.65 -28.84
CA THR A 13 22.63 -23.26 -29.23
C THR A 13 21.35 -22.44 -29.21
N ALA A 14 20.24 -22.98 -29.72
CA ALA A 14 18.95 -22.30 -29.72
C ALA A 14 18.43 -22.02 -28.28
N MET A 15 18.62 -22.96 -27.35
CA MET A 15 18.23 -22.77 -25.95
C MET A 15 19.07 -21.68 -25.26
N ILE A 16 20.39 -21.66 -25.49
CA ILE A 16 21.28 -20.62 -24.95
C ILE A 16 20.89 -19.24 -25.50
N LEU A 17 20.65 -19.13 -26.81
CA LEU A 17 20.21 -17.89 -27.43
C LEU A 17 18.88 -17.41 -26.86
N THR A 18 17.92 -18.32 -26.67
CA THR A 18 16.61 -17.98 -26.10
C THR A 18 16.74 -17.48 -24.66
N SER A 19 17.58 -18.14 -23.83
CA SER A 19 17.84 -17.70 -22.46
C SER A 19 18.49 -16.32 -22.39
N ALA A 20 19.51 -16.08 -23.22
CA ALA A 20 20.20 -14.79 -23.29
C ALA A 20 19.25 -13.68 -23.77
N LEU A 21 18.47 -13.96 -24.81
CA LEU A 21 17.52 -13.02 -25.38
C LEU A 21 16.37 -12.70 -24.40
N THR A 22 15.89 -13.70 -23.67
CA THR A 22 14.90 -13.49 -22.60
C THR A 22 15.47 -12.58 -21.51
N GLY A 23 16.70 -12.84 -21.05
CA GLY A 23 17.35 -11.98 -20.05
C GLY A 23 17.54 -10.53 -20.52
N ALA A 24 17.89 -10.33 -21.79
CA ALA A 24 18.07 -9.00 -22.39
C ALA A 24 16.74 -8.25 -22.63
N LEU A 25 15.67 -8.99 -22.95
CA LEU A 25 14.35 -8.41 -23.26
C LEU A 25 13.41 -8.34 -22.05
N THR A 26 13.75 -8.98 -20.93
CA THR A 26 12.93 -8.92 -19.71
C THR A 26 12.97 -7.50 -19.15
N PRO A 27 11.82 -6.80 -19.06
CA PRO A 27 11.78 -5.46 -18.48
C PRO A 27 12.12 -5.52 -16.99
N THR A 28 13.20 -4.87 -16.58
CA THR A 28 13.63 -4.82 -15.18
C THR A 28 13.25 -3.51 -14.48
N VAL A 29 12.88 -2.49 -15.25
CA VAL A 29 12.48 -1.18 -14.71
C VAL A 29 11.00 -1.20 -14.41
N LYS A 30 10.65 -1.03 -13.12
CA LYS A 30 9.26 -0.85 -12.71
C LYS A 30 8.77 0.51 -13.22
N ILE A 31 7.63 0.55 -13.92
CA ILE A 31 7.05 1.81 -14.41
C ILE A 31 6.77 2.78 -13.25
N ALA A 32 6.43 2.25 -12.07
CA ALA A 32 6.30 3.04 -10.83
C ALA A 32 7.60 3.77 -10.42
N GLN A 33 8.78 3.22 -10.70
CA GLN A 33 10.07 3.88 -10.46
C GLN A 33 10.40 4.92 -11.54
N ALA A 34 9.88 4.77 -12.76
CA ALA A 34 10.04 5.75 -13.83
C ALA A 34 9.17 7.01 -13.62
N GLN A 35 8.11 6.90 -12.81
CA GLN A 35 7.28 8.02 -12.38
C GLN A 35 7.94 8.75 -11.21
N SER A 36 9.01 9.50 -11.50
CA SER A 36 9.70 10.42 -10.58
C SER A 36 8.82 11.55 -9.99
N GLN A 37 7.50 11.49 -10.16
CA GLN A 37 6.52 12.50 -9.75
C GLN A 37 5.51 12.02 -8.70
N PHE A 38 5.41 10.71 -8.43
CA PHE A 38 4.44 10.22 -7.45
C PHE A 38 5.05 10.26 -6.04
N SER A 39 4.66 11.23 -5.20
CA SER A 39 5.00 11.28 -3.77
C SER A 39 3.76 11.55 -2.93
N LEU A 40 3.39 10.61 -2.05
CA LEU A 40 2.28 10.75 -1.11
C LEU A 40 2.48 11.96 -0.19
N GLU A 41 3.70 12.21 0.26
CA GLU A 41 4.05 13.34 1.12
C GLU A 41 3.73 14.68 0.44
N ALA A 42 4.04 14.79 -0.86
CA ALA A 42 3.80 16.00 -1.64
C ALA A 42 2.34 16.16 -2.07
N MET A 43 1.66 15.06 -2.40
CA MET A 43 0.27 15.09 -2.90
C MET A 43 -0.77 15.32 -1.80
N ILE A 44 -0.57 14.74 -0.63
CA ILE A 44 -1.50 14.90 0.47
C ILE A 44 -1.18 16.23 1.18
N PRO A 45 -2.14 17.16 1.32
CA PRO A 45 -1.88 18.46 1.92
C PRO A 45 -1.64 18.35 3.43
N GLN A 46 -0.75 19.19 3.96
CA GLN A 46 -0.54 19.30 5.41
C GLN A 46 -1.66 20.10 6.10
N GLN A 47 -2.42 20.89 5.35
CA GLN A 47 -3.56 21.66 5.85
C GLN A 47 -4.67 21.68 4.81
N PHE A 48 -5.91 21.54 5.26
CA PHE A 48 -7.10 21.71 4.43
C PHE A 48 -8.26 22.20 5.30
N ALA A 49 -9.07 23.13 4.78
CA ALA A 49 -10.09 23.82 5.58
C ALA A 49 -9.50 24.31 6.92
N ASP A 50 -10.10 23.94 8.06
CA ASP A 50 -9.61 24.25 9.40
C ASP A 50 -8.74 23.15 10.03
N TRP A 51 -8.41 22.10 9.28
CA TRP A 51 -7.58 20.98 9.73
C TRP A 51 -6.11 21.20 9.37
N THR A 52 -5.21 20.96 10.32
CA THR A 52 -3.75 20.98 10.13
C THR A 52 -3.11 19.74 10.72
N VAL A 53 -1.94 19.32 10.22
CA VAL A 53 -1.21 18.20 10.82
C VAL A 53 -0.84 18.54 12.27
N ASP A 54 -1.22 17.66 13.20
CA ASP A 54 -0.84 17.75 14.61
C ASP A 54 0.61 17.26 14.77
N ALA A 55 1.56 18.20 14.76
CA ALA A 55 2.99 17.90 14.90
C ALA A 55 3.37 17.32 16.28
N SER A 56 2.48 17.38 17.28
CA SER A 56 2.72 16.78 18.59
C SER A 56 2.53 15.25 18.60
N ILE A 57 1.82 14.71 17.60
CA ILE A 57 1.55 13.29 17.47
C ILE A 57 2.50 12.71 16.43
N VAL A 58 3.61 12.13 16.90
CA VAL A 58 4.54 11.39 16.04
C VAL A 58 3.93 10.01 15.77
N PRO A 59 3.68 9.63 14.50
CA PRO A 59 3.26 8.28 14.19
C PRO A 59 4.28 7.28 14.72
N LEU A 60 3.81 6.22 15.41
CA LEU A 60 4.66 5.11 15.80
C LEU A 60 5.29 4.51 14.54
N LYS A 61 6.58 4.80 14.32
CA LYS A 61 7.34 4.17 13.25
C LYS A 61 7.52 2.69 13.59
N ALA A 62 7.45 1.84 12.58
CA ALA A 62 7.77 0.44 12.79
C ALA A 62 9.25 0.32 13.21
N ASP A 63 9.54 -0.69 14.03
CA ASP A 63 10.90 -1.12 14.35
C ASP A 63 11.76 -1.25 13.06
N PRO A 64 13.01 -0.78 13.03
CA PRO A 64 13.87 -0.81 11.83
C PRO A 64 13.87 -2.12 11.04
N GLU A 65 13.80 -3.27 11.72
CA GLU A 65 13.77 -4.57 11.05
C GLU A 65 12.45 -4.78 10.27
N ARG A 66 11.31 -4.33 10.82
CA ARG A 66 10.00 -4.34 10.16
C ARG A 66 9.92 -3.30 9.05
N GLN A 67 10.59 -2.17 9.20
CA GLN A 67 10.64 -1.10 8.18
C GLN A 67 11.23 -1.63 6.85
N SER A 68 12.29 -2.43 6.92
CA SER A 68 12.92 -3.04 5.73
C SER A 68 12.02 -4.04 4.99
N VAL A 69 11.06 -4.66 5.70
CA VAL A 69 10.05 -5.54 5.11
C VAL A 69 8.92 -4.72 4.50
N LEU A 70 8.49 -3.65 5.19
CA LEU A 70 7.49 -2.72 4.68
C LEU A 70 7.94 -2.04 3.38
N GLU A 71 9.20 -1.62 3.29
CA GLU A 71 9.80 -1.02 2.08
C GLU A 71 9.92 -2.00 0.89
N LYS A 72 9.83 -3.31 1.13
CA LYS A 72 9.78 -4.32 0.07
C LYS A 72 8.37 -4.56 -0.47
N ILE A 73 7.35 -4.18 0.30
CA ILE A 73 5.93 -4.45 0.01
C ILE A 73 5.22 -3.17 -0.46
N TYR A 74 5.53 -2.04 0.16
CA TYR A 74 5.00 -0.73 -0.18
C TYR A 74 6.11 0.16 -0.70
N ASP A 75 5.84 0.82 -1.83
CA ASP A 75 6.74 1.85 -2.35
C ASP A 75 6.69 3.10 -1.46
N GLN A 76 5.51 3.42 -0.91
CA GLN A 76 5.31 4.60 -0.06
C GLN A 76 4.24 4.33 1.01
N THR A 77 4.47 4.83 2.21
CA THR A 77 3.49 4.83 3.30
C THR A 77 3.38 6.21 3.91
N LEU A 78 2.16 6.69 4.12
CA LEU A 78 1.88 7.96 4.77
C LEU A 78 1.05 7.75 6.02
N SER A 79 1.49 8.31 7.15
CA SER A 79 0.70 8.39 8.37
C SER A 79 0.65 9.83 8.87
N ARG A 80 -0.55 10.37 9.07
CA ARG A 80 -0.76 11.73 9.57
C ARG A 80 -1.91 11.75 10.57
N THR A 81 -1.81 12.63 11.55
CA THR A 81 -2.95 13.01 12.39
C THR A 81 -3.25 14.46 12.13
N TYR A 82 -4.49 14.78 11.78
CA TYR A 82 -4.97 16.14 11.62
C TYR A 82 -5.72 16.58 12.88
N VAL A 83 -5.58 17.84 13.25
CA VAL A 83 -6.32 18.51 14.32
C VAL A 83 -7.01 19.74 13.77
N ASN A 84 -8.24 20.00 14.20
CA ASN A 84 -8.99 21.18 13.80
C ASN A 84 -9.07 22.25 14.90
N SER A 85 -9.74 23.36 14.59
CA SER A 85 -9.94 24.49 15.49
C SER A 85 -10.66 24.15 16.81
N ARG A 86 -11.40 23.03 16.86
CA ARG A 86 -12.12 22.52 18.03
C ARG A 86 -11.33 21.48 18.83
N GLY A 87 -10.12 21.13 18.40
CA GLY A 87 -9.30 20.08 19.01
C GLY A 87 -9.74 18.66 18.66
N GLU A 88 -10.65 18.49 17.70
CA GLU A 88 -11.01 17.17 17.15
C GLU A 88 -9.84 16.64 16.31
N ARG A 89 -9.64 15.31 16.32
CA ARG A 89 -8.52 14.67 15.62
C ARG A 89 -8.99 13.58 14.67
N VAL A 90 -8.32 13.49 13.53
CA VAL A 90 -8.54 12.43 12.53
C VAL A 90 -7.19 11.85 12.12
N MET A 91 -7.07 10.52 12.17
CA MET A 91 -5.89 9.80 11.69
C MET A 91 -6.08 9.39 10.23
N LEU A 92 -5.05 9.60 9.42
CA LEU A 92 -4.96 9.19 8.03
C LEU A 92 -3.78 8.22 7.88
N SER A 93 -4.05 7.03 7.34
CA SER A 93 -3.02 6.06 6.96
C SER A 93 -3.24 5.67 5.50
N ILE A 94 -2.17 5.74 4.69
CA ILE A 94 -2.16 5.35 3.29
C ILE A 94 -0.95 4.46 3.07
N ALA A 95 -1.15 3.33 2.41
CA ALA A 95 -0.08 2.47 1.95
C ALA A 95 -0.23 2.29 0.43
N TYR A 96 0.86 2.53 -0.30
CA TYR A 96 0.89 2.48 -1.76
C TYR A 96 1.97 1.51 -2.23
N GLY A 97 1.58 0.53 -3.04
CA GLY A 97 2.49 -0.35 -3.78
C GLY A 97 2.33 -0.09 -5.28
N GLY A 98 3.42 0.26 -5.96
CA GLY A 98 3.44 0.54 -7.40
C GLY A 98 3.66 -0.69 -8.28
N ASP A 99 3.78 -1.88 -7.69
CA ASP A 99 3.61 -3.14 -8.40
C ASP A 99 2.34 -3.88 -7.93
N GLN A 100 1.57 -4.43 -8.88
CA GLN A 100 0.43 -5.30 -8.58
C GLN A 100 0.89 -6.73 -8.30
N SER A 101 2.03 -6.90 -7.62
CA SER A 101 2.50 -8.23 -7.27
C SER A 101 1.66 -8.81 -6.14
N ARG A 102 1.53 -10.13 -6.09
CA ARG A 102 0.78 -10.90 -5.06
C ARG A 102 1.30 -10.72 -3.63
N ALA A 103 2.28 -9.84 -3.42
CA ALA A 103 2.97 -9.62 -2.16
C ALA A 103 2.23 -8.70 -1.17
N LEU A 104 1.19 -7.97 -1.61
CA LEU A 104 0.33 -7.20 -0.69
C LEU A 104 -0.64 -8.13 0.05
N GLN A 105 -0.18 -8.73 1.15
CA GLN A 105 -1.11 -9.22 2.18
C GLN A 105 -1.62 -8.03 2.98
N LEU A 106 -2.73 -7.45 2.54
CA LEU A 106 -3.36 -6.33 3.22
C LEU A 106 -3.93 -6.79 4.56
N HIS A 107 -3.44 -6.16 5.62
CA HIS A 107 -3.99 -6.32 6.96
C HIS A 107 -5.26 -5.48 7.08
N LEU A 108 -6.41 -6.15 7.16
CA LEU A 108 -7.69 -5.47 7.25
C LEU A 108 -7.87 -4.85 8.64
N PRO A 109 -8.35 -3.59 8.75
CA PRO A 109 -8.58 -2.93 10.03
C PRO A 109 -9.45 -3.76 10.98
N GLU A 110 -10.51 -4.41 10.49
CA GLU A 110 -11.36 -5.25 11.32
C GLU A 110 -10.62 -6.41 12.01
N VAL A 111 -9.58 -6.94 11.38
CA VAL A 111 -8.76 -8.01 11.97
C VAL A 111 -7.77 -7.42 12.97
N CYS A 112 -7.08 -6.34 12.60
CA CYS A 112 -6.07 -5.71 13.45
C CYS A 112 -6.64 -5.08 14.71
N TYR A 113 -7.79 -4.40 14.63
CA TYR A 113 -8.44 -3.79 15.78
C TYR A 113 -8.92 -4.86 16.77
N VAL A 114 -9.53 -5.95 16.28
CA VAL A 114 -9.94 -7.08 17.13
C VAL A 114 -8.73 -7.74 17.79
N ALA A 115 -7.64 -7.96 17.05
CA ALA A 115 -6.40 -8.49 17.60
C ALA A 115 -5.76 -7.58 18.68
N GLN A 116 -6.01 -6.26 18.62
CA GLN A 116 -5.58 -5.29 19.63
C GLN A 116 -6.56 -5.17 20.81
N GLY A 117 -7.61 -6.00 20.85
CA GLY A 117 -8.59 -6.03 21.93
C GLY A 117 -9.69 -4.96 21.82
N PHE A 118 -10.01 -4.49 20.61
CA PHE A 118 -11.22 -3.72 20.35
C PHE A 118 -12.39 -4.63 20.01
N ASP A 119 -13.58 -4.28 20.48
CA ASP A 119 -14.83 -4.85 20.03
C ASP A 119 -15.28 -4.19 18.73
N MET A 120 -15.61 -5.00 17.73
CA MET A 120 -16.16 -4.51 16.45
C MET A 120 -17.68 -4.30 16.58
N VAL A 121 -18.08 -3.09 16.99
CA VAL A 121 -19.48 -2.75 17.30
C VAL A 121 -20.33 -2.60 16.03
N LYS A 122 -19.72 -2.12 14.94
CA LYS A 122 -20.39 -1.98 13.65
C LYS A 122 -19.40 -2.24 12.53
N ALA A 123 -19.86 -2.95 11.50
CA ALA A 123 -19.12 -3.15 10.25
C ALA A 123 -20.12 -3.20 9.09
N GLY A 124 -19.80 -2.56 7.98
CA GLY A 124 -20.64 -2.63 6.79
C GLY A 124 -20.01 -1.94 5.58
N ASP A 125 -20.46 -2.36 4.41
CA ASP A 125 -20.13 -1.72 3.15
C ASP A 125 -20.93 -0.42 2.99
N SER A 126 -20.31 0.56 2.35
CA SER A 126 -20.90 1.88 2.11
C SER A 126 -20.27 2.49 0.86
N THR A 127 -20.78 3.64 0.45
CA THR A 127 -20.19 4.42 -0.64
C THR A 127 -19.85 5.82 -0.14
N LEU A 128 -18.68 6.33 -0.54
CA LEU A 128 -18.26 7.69 -0.32
C LEU A 128 -18.41 8.46 -1.63
N ALA A 129 -19.31 9.43 -1.65
CA ALA A 129 -19.47 10.34 -2.78
C ALA A 129 -18.34 11.37 -2.79
N THR A 130 -17.65 11.48 -3.91
CA THR A 130 -16.60 12.49 -4.14
C THR A 130 -16.94 13.29 -5.40
N ARG A 131 -16.28 14.43 -5.58
CA ARG A 131 -16.39 15.22 -6.84
C ARG A 131 -15.92 14.45 -8.08
N PHE A 132 -15.22 13.34 -7.91
CA PHE A 132 -14.66 12.52 -8.98
C PHE A 132 -15.41 11.22 -9.21
N GLY A 133 -16.49 10.97 -8.46
CA GLY A 133 -17.27 9.74 -8.52
C GLY A 133 -17.47 9.10 -7.16
N GLN A 134 -18.06 7.91 -7.19
CA GLN A 134 -18.40 7.13 -6.01
C GLN A 134 -17.29 6.13 -5.70
N VAL A 135 -16.79 6.16 -4.45
CA VAL A 135 -15.77 5.24 -3.95
C VAL A 135 -16.45 4.22 -3.04
N PRO A 136 -16.41 2.91 -3.35
CA PRO A 136 -16.82 1.87 -2.42
C PRO A 136 -15.90 1.87 -1.21
N VAL A 137 -16.47 1.88 0.01
CA VAL A 137 -15.73 1.93 1.27
C VAL A 137 -16.30 0.92 2.26
N LYS A 138 -15.48 0.45 3.19
CA LYS A 138 -15.96 -0.17 4.42
C LYS A 138 -16.00 0.87 5.54
N ARG A 139 -17.08 0.85 6.32
CA ARG A 139 -17.25 1.65 7.53
C ARG A 139 -17.33 0.75 8.74
N LEU A 140 -16.44 0.97 9.69
CA LEU A 140 -16.34 0.23 10.92
C LEU A 140 -16.50 1.16 12.13
N VAL A 141 -16.92 0.62 13.26
CA VAL A 141 -16.83 1.27 14.56
C VAL A 141 -16.22 0.26 15.53
N ALA A 142 -14.97 0.50 15.92
CA ALA A 142 -14.26 -0.29 16.90
C ALA A 142 -14.31 0.41 18.27
N ARG A 143 -14.49 -0.35 19.36
CA ARG A 143 -14.56 0.19 20.71
C ARG A 143 -13.65 -0.57 21.67
N GLN A 144 -12.94 0.17 22.53
CA GLN A 144 -12.17 -0.40 23.63
C GLN A 144 -12.32 0.51 24.85
N ASN A 145 -13.01 0.05 25.89
CA ASN A 145 -13.35 0.86 27.06
C ASN A 145 -14.07 2.17 26.65
N GLN A 146 -13.48 3.32 26.95
CA GLN A 146 -14.00 4.65 26.58
C GLN A 146 -13.57 5.09 25.17
N ARG A 147 -12.64 4.37 24.54
CA ARG A 147 -12.13 4.70 23.20
C ARG A 147 -13.07 4.17 22.15
N ASN A 148 -13.57 5.06 21.30
CA ASN A 148 -14.50 4.74 20.21
C ASN A 148 -13.90 5.25 18.90
N GLU A 149 -13.61 4.34 17.97
CA GLU A 149 -12.84 4.58 16.74
C GLU A 149 -13.72 4.27 15.51
N PRO A 150 -14.40 5.27 14.94
CA PRO A 150 -15.02 5.16 13.63
C PRO A 150 -13.95 5.13 12.54
N ILE A 151 -13.97 4.09 11.71
CA ILE A 151 -12.97 3.88 10.66
C ILE A 151 -13.68 3.82 9.32
N THR A 152 -13.15 4.52 8.32
CA THR A 152 -13.56 4.38 6.92
C THR A 152 -12.32 4.07 6.10
N TYR A 153 -12.36 2.97 5.34
CA TYR A 153 -11.25 2.59 4.48
C TYR A 153 -11.74 2.00 3.15
N TRP A 154 -10.87 1.99 2.15
CA TRP A 154 -11.04 1.27 0.90
C TRP A 154 -9.69 0.74 0.43
N ILE A 155 -9.73 -0.22 -0.48
CA ILE A 155 -8.56 -0.86 -1.08
C ILE A 155 -8.84 -0.90 -2.58
N THR A 156 -7.82 -0.63 -3.39
CA THR A 156 -7.88 -0.61 -4.87
C THR A 156 -6.97 -1.65 -5.47
#